data_AF-A0A9J6EPR9-F1
#
_entry.id   AF-A0A9J6EPR9-F1
#
_cell.length_a   1.000
_cell.length_b   1.000
_cell.length_c   1.000
_cell.angle_alpha   90.00
_cell.angle_beta   90.00
_cell.angle_gamma   90.00
#
_symmetry.space_group_name_H-M   'P 1'
#
loop_
_entity.id
_entity.type
_entity.pdbx_description
1 polymer ?
#
loop_
_entity_poly.entity_id
_entity_poly.type
_entity_poly.pdbx_seq_one_letter_code
_entity_poly.pdbx_strand_id
1 'polypeptide(L)'
;MLRLKANVTLDNIPHQLRVGGELPLIVTTERAPRFWRCQQIGYIRRDCRVPRCDTCKRFGHAPGNCTKTYAAATLSTGSMDKSKLTMDEAEAEESVK
;
A
#
# COMPACT_ATOMS: atom_id res chain seq x y z
N MET A 1 -21.95 20.27 6.97
CA MET A 1 -21.79 19.13 7.90
C MET A 1 -21.70 17.86 7.08
N LEU A 2 -20.59 17.12 7.15
CA LEU A 2 -20.44 15.83 6.45
C LEU A 2 -21.18 14.76 7.25
N ARG A 3 -22.00 13.94 6.57
CA ARG A 3 -22.74 12.82 7.18
C ARG A 3 -22.30 11.51 6.56
N LEU A 4 -22.12 10.50 7.41
CA LEU A 4 -21.86 9.14 6.95
C LEU A 4 -23.14 8.54 6.39
N LYS A 5 -22.98 7.67 5.38
CA LYS A 5 -24.09 6.87 4.86
C LYS A 5 -24.57 5.90 5.94
N ALA A 6 -25.86 5.57 5.93
CA ALA A 6 -26.40 4.53 6.79
C ALA A 6 -25.56 3.24 6.62
N ASN A 7 -25.18 2.64 7.76
CA ASN A 7 -24.33 1.44 7.90
C ASN A 7 -22.80 1.65 7.85
N VAL A 8 -22.30 2.89 7.76
CA VAL A 8 -20.85 3.17 7.90
C VAL A 8 -20.54 3.62 9.33
N THR A 9 -19.85 2.78 10.09
CA THR A 9 -19.31 3.15 11.41
C THR A 9 -18.02 3.95 11.27
N LEU A 10 -17.65 4.73 12.30
CA LEU A 10 -16.39 5.50 12.32
C LEU A 10 -15.15 4.61 12.10
N ASP A 11 -15.21 3.36 12.57
CA ASP A 11 -14.17 2.36 12.34
C ASP A 11 -14.07 1.89 10.89
N ASN A 12 -15.01 2.19 10.01
CA ASN A 12 -14.92 1.80 8.60
C ASN A 12 -14.44 2.93 7.70
N ILE A 13 -14.17 4.11 8.26
CA ILE A 13 -13.65 5.24 7.50
C ILE A 13 -12.17 5.00 7.16
N PRO A 14 -11.76 5.12 5.87
CA PRO A 14 -10.36 5.00 5.48
C PRO A 14 -9.56 6.20 6.00
N HIS A 15 -8.26 6.00 6.24
CA HIS A 15 -7.38 7.10 6.65
C HIS A 15 -7.15 8.13 5.55
N GLN A 16 -7.31 7.73 4.29
CA GLN A 16 -7.18 8.57 3.11
C GLN A 16 -8.43 8.38 2.27
N LEU A 17 -9.05 9.49 1.86
CA LEU A 17 -10.21 9.50 1.00
C LEU A 17 -9.99 10.56 -0.07
N ARG A 18 -10.36 10.26 -1.32
CA ARG A 18 -10.30 11.27 -2.37
C ARG A 18 -11.46 12.24 -2.25
N VAL A 19 -11.16 13.54 -2.17
CA VAL A 19 -12.15 14.62 -2.16
C VAL A 19 -11.74 15.63 -3.20
N GLY A 20 -12.55 15.79 -4.26
CA GLY A 20 -12.25 16.73 -5.35
C GLY A 20 -10.96 16.43 -6.12
N GLY A 21 -10.53 15.16 -6.17
CA GLY A 21 -9.29 14.73 -6.83
C GLY A 21 -8.07 14.65 -5.90
N GLU A 22 -8.09 15.41 -4.80
CA GLU A 22 -7.04 15.43 -3.78
C GLU A 22 -7.14 14.24 -2.81
N LEU A 23 -6.05 13.92 -2.12
CA LEU A 23 -5.94 12.82 -1.14
C LEU A 23 -5.71 13.35 0.30
N PRO A 24 -6.68 14.02 0.92
CA PRO A 24 -6.55 14.47 2.31
C PRO A 24 -6.48 13.31 3.31
N LEU A 25 -5.76 13.55 4.41
CA LEU A 25 -5.74 12.67 5.59
C LEU A 25 -6.98 12.91 6.45
N ILE A 26 -7.70 11.84 6.79
CA ILE A 26 -8.88 11.91 7.67
C ILE A 26 -8.46 11.67 9.12
N VAL A 27 -8.73 12.66 9.97
CA VAL A 27 -8.56 12.57 11.42
C VAL A 27 -9.94 12.42 12.07
N THR A 28 -10.11 11.39 12.90
CA THR A 28 -11.33 11.09 13.65
C THR A 28 -10.97 10.99 15.13
N THR A 29 -11.77 11.56 16.02
CA THR A 29 -11.46 11.62 17.47
C THR A 29 -11.78 10.29 18.18
N GLU A 30 -12.84 9.61 17.77
CA GLU A 30 -13.40 8.45 18.49
C GLU A 30 -12.92 7.09 17.95
N ARG A 31 -11.88 7.06 17.12
CA ARG A 31 -11.41 5.82 16.49
C ARG A 31 -10.22 5.23 17.25
N ALA A 32 -10.38 3.98 17.67
CA ALA A 32 -9.28 3.25 18.31
C ALA A 32 -8.09 3.10 17.34
N PRO A 33 -6.85 3.22 17.83
CA PRO A 33 -5.66 3.07 17.00
C PRO A 33 -5.60 1.65 16.43
N ARG A 34 -5.69 1.54 15.09
CA ARG A 34 -5.44 0.28 14.38
C ARG A 34 -3.96 0.14 14.04
N PHE A 35 -3.37 -1.02 14.31
CA PHE A 35 -2.02 -1.26 13.84
C PHE A 35 -2.01 -1.53 12.34
N TRP A 36 -1.14 -0.84 11.62
CA TRP A 36 -0.96 -1.04 10.19
C TRP A 36 -0.54 -2.46 9.81
N ARG A 37 0.09 -3.23 10.72
CA ARG A 37 0.53 -4.60 10.41
C ARG A 37 -0.60 -5.61 10.31
N CYS A 38 -1.59 -5.50 11.18
CA CYS A 38 -2.64 -6.52 11.40
C CYS A 38 -4.05 -6.00 11.19
N GLN A 39 -4.20 -4.67 11.13
CA GLN A 39 -5.47 -3.94 11.08
C GLN A 39 -6.42 -4.24 12.25
N GLN A 40 -5.94 -4.92 13.30
CA GLN A 40 -6.68 -5.23 14.52
C GLN A 40 -6.61 -4.06 15.52
N ILE A 41 -7.62 -4.02 16.38
CA ILE A 41 -7.81 -3.05 17.45
C ILE A 41 -7.51 -3.74 18.79
N GLY A 42 -6.98 -3.00 19.77
CA GLY A 42 -7.02 -3.43 21.18
C GLY A 42 -5.73 -4.01 21.78
N TYR A 43 -4.60 -4.01 21.07
CA TYR A 43 -3.29 -4.34 21.65
C TYR A 43 -2.25 -3.23 21.45
N ILE A 44 -0.99 -3.43 21.80
CA ILE A 44 0.11 -2.51 21.44
C ILE A 44 1.01 -3.13 20.36
N ARG A 45 1.81 -2.30 19.65
CA ARG A 45 2.69 -2.77 18.54
C ARG A 45 3.56 -3.98 18.90
N ARG A 46 3.96 -4.10 20.16
CA ARG A 46 4.83 -5.17 20.68
C ARG A 46 4.12 -6.53 20.72
N ASP A 47 2.80 -6.53 20.91
CA ASP A 47 2.00 -7.76 21.04
C ASP A 47 1.46 -8.25 19.69
N CYS A 48 1.72 -7.49 18.62
CA CYS A 48 1.33 -7.84 17.26
C CYS A 48 2.15 -9.03 16.72
N ARG A 49 1.65 -10.25 16.88
CA ARG A 49 2.29 -11.50 16.40
C ARG A 49 2.00 -11.87 14.93
N VAL A 50 1.59 -10.90 14.10
CA VAL A 50 1.27 -11.16 12.69
C VAL A 50 2.54 -11.53 11.91
N PRO A 51 2.54 -12.65 11.15
CA PRO A 51 3.71 -13.08 10.40
C PRO A 51 4.07 -12.09 9.30
N ARG A 52 5.38 -11.94 9.06
CA ARG A 52 5.94 -11.24 7.91
C ARG A 52 6.32 -12.26 6.85
N CYS A 53 5.81 -12.09 5.63
CA CYS A 53 6.14 -12.95 4.51
C CYS A 53 7.54 -12.63 3.98
N ASP A 54 8.42 -13.61 3.86
CA ASP A 54 9.77 -13.38 3.35
C ASP A 54 9.85 -13.13 1.86
N THR A 55 8.86 -13.60 1.09
CA THR A 55 8.81 -13.47 -0.36
C THR A 55 8.36 -12.09 -0.82
N CYS A 56 7.32 -11.52 -0.19
CA CYS A 56 6.77 -10.21 -0.58
C CYS A 56 7.02 -9.11 0.47
N LYS A 57 7.66 -9.44 1.60
CA LYS A 57 7.97 -8.55 2.73
C LYS A 57 6.75 -7.86 3.37
N ARG A 58 5.52 -8.32 3.09
CA ARG A 58 4.26 -7.83 3.68
C ARG A 58 3.89 -8.60 4.95
N PHE A 59 3.07 -7.98 5.80
CA PHE A 59 2.49 -8.61 6.98
C PHE A 59 1.13 -9.25 6.65
N GLY A 60 0.73 -10.27 7.41
CA GLY A 60 -0.62 -10.85 7.35
C GLY A 60 -0.72 -12.27 6.82
N HIS A 61 0.38 -12.83 6.29
CA HIS A 61 0.41 -14.20 5.78
C HIS A 61 1.79 -14.85 5.92
N ALA A 62 1.80 -16.18 5.93
CA ALA A 62 3.00 -17.02 5.84
C ALA A 62 3.47 -17.16 4.38
N PRO A 63 4.77 -17.48 4.15
CA PRO A 63 5.31 -17.63 2.79
C PRO A 63 4.57 -18.69 1.94
N GLY A 64 4.07 -19.77 2.55
CA GLY A 64 3.30 -20.80 1.85
C GLY A 64 1.95 -20.31 1.29
N ASN A 65 1.39 -19.24 1.86
CA ASN A 65 0.13 -18.62 1.41
C ASN A 65 0.39 -17.31 0.64
N CYS A 66 1.60 -17.10 0.15
CA CYS A 66 1.97 -15.88 -0.56
C CYS A 66 1.43 -15.91 -2.00
N THR A 67 0.33 -15.20 -2.25
CA THR A 67 -0.20 -14.99 -3.60
C THR A 67 0.50 -13.80 -4.27
N LYS A 68 1.36 -14.08 -5.25
CA LYS A 68 1.96 -13.04 -6.11
C LYS A 68 0.91 -12.57 -7.12
N THR A 69 0.17 -11.53 -6.77
CA THR A 69 -0.67 -10.82 -7.74
C THR A 69 0.18 -9.88 -8.60
N TYR A 70 -0.17 -9.70 -9.87
CA TYR A 70 0.51 -8.76 -10.79
C TYR A 70 0.68 -7.37 -10.18
N ALA A 71 -0.37 -6.85 -9.53
CA ALA A 71 -0.33 -5.58 -8.80
C ALA A 71 0.66 -5.57 -7.62
N ALA A 72 0.91 -6.72 -6.98
CA ALA A 72 1.89 -6.81 -5.92
C ALA A 72 3.33 -6.74 -6.41
N ALA A 73 3.60 -7.29 -7.61
CA ALA A 73 4.91 -7.22 -8.24
C ALA A 73 5.27 -5.78 -8.64
N THR A 74 4.32 -5.04 -9.22
CA THR A 74 4.54 -3.67 -9.72
C THR A 74 4.65 -2.62 -8.61
N LEU A 75 4.09 -2.86 -7.42
CA LEU A 75 4.24 -1.95 -6.26
C LEU A 75 5.59 -2.09 -5.54
N SER A 76 6.29 -3.22 -5.70
CA SER A 76 7.54 -3.50 -4.98
C SER A 76 8.80 -2.92 -5.64
N THR A 77 8.70 -2.47 -6.89
CA THR A 77 9.82 -1.97 -7.70
C THR A 77 10.19 -0.51 -7.42
N GLY A 78 9.54 0.16 -6.45
CA GLY A 78 9.86 1.54 -6.05
C GLY A 78 11.27 1.74 -5.45
N SER A 79 12.07 0.69 -5.29
CA SER A 79 13.44 0.73 -4.76
C SER A 79 14.45 -0.02 -5.64
N MET A 80 14.19 -0.19 -6.93
CA MET A 80 15.22 -0.57 -7.90
C MET A 80 15.57 0.65 -8.74
N ASP A 81 16.84 1.05 -8.64
CA ASP A 81 17.53 2.02 -9.50
C ASP A 81 16.89 2.14 -10.89
N LYS A 82 16.19 3.25 -11.12
CA LYS A 82 15.64 3.63 -12.43
C LYS A 82 16.73 4.09 -13.41
N SER A 83 17.99 3.93 -13.05
CA SER A 83 19.15 4.49 -13.74
C SER A 83 19.58 3.68 -14.98
N LYS A 84 18.94 2.54 -15.29
CA LYS A 84 19.38 1.62 -16.36
C LYS A 84 18.36 1.38 -17.49
N LEU A 85 17.30 2.18 -17.59
CA LEU A 85 16.26 2.06 -18.63
C LEU A 85 16.21 3.26 -19.59
N THR A 86 17.32 3.97 -19.79
CA THR A 86 17.43 4.96 -20.86
C THR A 86 18.01 4.27 -22.09
N MET A 87 17.25 4.25 -23.19
CA MET A 87 17.70 3.75 -24.48
C MET A 87 18.68 4.79 -25.07
N ASP A 88 19.89 4.38 -25.43
CA ASP A 88 20.87 5.30 -26.01
C ASP A 88 20.38 5.77 -27.40
N GLU A 89 20.25 7.09 -27.58
CA GLU A 89 19.75 7.70 -28.82
C GLU A 89 20.66 7.43 -30.04
N ALA A 90 21.90 6.97 -29.82
CA ALA A 90 22.88 6.75 -30.87
C ALA A 90 22.60 5.52 -31.76
N GLU A 91 21.82 4.52 -31.29
CA GLU A 91 21.51 3.32 -32.10
C GLU A 91 20.35 3.55 -33.09
N ALA A 92 19.58 4.65 -32.98
CA ALA A 92 18.41 4.89 -33.83
C ALA A 92 18.77 5.40 -35.24
N GLU A 93 19.99 5.89 -35.46
CA GLU A 93 20.40 6.56 -36.71
C GLU A 93 21.11 5.61 -37.70
N GLU A 94 21.47 4.38 -37.30
CA GLU A 94 22.24 3.46 -38.18
C GLU A 94 21.34 2.65 -39.14
N SER A 95 20.02 2.70 -38.98
CA SER A 95 19.07 2.02 -39.88
C SER A 95 18.68 2.84 -41.12
N VAL A 96 19.32 3.98 -41.36
CA VAL A 96 19.17 4.78 -42.59
C VAL A 96 20.53 4.90 -43.28
N LYS A 97 21.05 3.79 -43.81
CA LYS A 97 22.12 3.85 -44.80
C LYS A 97 22.03 2.73 -45.82
#